data_AF-A0A0P1AW69-F1
#
_entry.id   AF-A0A0P1AW69-F1
#
_cell.length_a   1.000
_cell.length_b   1.000
_cell.length_c   1.000
_cell.angle_alpha   90.00
_cell.angle_beta   90.00
_cell.angle_gamma   90.00
#
_symmetry.space_group_name_H-M   'P 1'
#
loop_
_entity.id
_entity.type
_entity.pdbx_description
1 polymer ?
#
loop_
_entity_poly.entity_id
_entity_poly.type
_entity_poly.pdbx_seq_one_letter_code
_entity_poly.pdbx_strand_id
1 'polypeptide(L)'
;MSSGFAYPQPIFISPIYNPAFYLSLDASGYLTYQYAQTLYLSKDDYRLTYIAGIVPGVATASKALVLDSTRSCTNIYGMTFDSGGTGIDTPGLKFGGITFDQSLYLSITQGAATASKAVVLNASKDITGLGYVSGATMNATSLVSGTAADFGALSIGGSQVISSARNLLNIGSISATDLIKSARTTSGQTFSSNCGTSVCALYSFLNGAQYLGTTSTHDFVLQSANLERMRITSTGNITITGDLTASGTITAGTLAGFLSYGNQTAITTVGPLTELGINCYNSIAYLELKGAGTAYLDGSYTRMCRFVGSNLTPCEFQIEVHNGSNGTTTNASWIGNISSTDLRFGTGNATTMILTAGGRLGLGTTTPSAPLSVVNAANFTFGAGSSTVYRLRTDSGVTESALGPIVYSVAANFGGYIACTAMAMTSDRRL
;
A
#
# COMPACT_ATOMS: atom_id res chain seq x y z
N MET A 1 -79.53 -14.81 111.06
CA MET A 1 -78.48 -14.50 110.07
C MET A 1 -78.06 -15.79 109.40
N SER A 2 -77.95 -15.75 108.07
CA SER A 2 -77.43 -16.78 107.15
C SER A 2 -78.11 -18.16 107.13
N SER A 3 -79.13 -18.31 106.28
CA SER A 3 -79.57 -19.59 105.72
C SER A 3 -78.81 -19.82 104.40
N GLY A 4 -77.64 -20.45 104.47
CA GLY A 4 -76.87 -20.86 103.31
C GLY A 4 -77.43 -22.13 102.66
N PHE A 5 -77.58 -22.10 101.35
CA PHE A 5 -78.13 -23.15 100.50
C PHE A 5 -77.26 -24.43 100.52
N ALA A 6 -77.88 -25.59 100.77
CA ALA A 6 -77.24 -26.90 100.61
C ALA A 6 -77.37 -27.39 99.15
N TYR A 7 -76.25 -27.61 98.48
CA TYR A 7 -76.19 -28.35 97.21
C TYR A 7 -75.93 -29.85 97.48
N PRO A 8 -76.40 -30.78 96.63
CA PRO A 8 -76.22 -32.20 96.85
C PRO A 8 -74.74 -32.59 96.72
N GLN A 9 -74.29 -33.47 97.60
CA GLN A 9 -72.98 -34.10 97.54
C GLN A 9 -72.72 -34.73 96.15
N PRO A 10 -71.61 -34.43 95.46
CA PRO A 10 -71.25 -35.07 94.21
C PRO A 10 -70.94 -36.56 94.42
N ILE A 11 -71.41 -37.41 93.52
CA ILE A 11 -71.21 -38.86 93.56
C ILE A 11 -69.79 -39.17 93.04
N PHE A 12 -69.01 -39.93 93.82
CA PHE A 12 -67.58 -40.20 93.61
C PHE A 12 -67.31 -41.14 92.42
N ILE A 13 -67.03 -40.60 91.22
CA ILE A 13 -66.69 -41.45 90.04
C ILE A 13 -65.57 -40.91 89.14
N SER A 14 -64.65 -40.07 89.64
CA SER A 14 -63.48 -39.66 88.84
C SER A 14 -62.16 -40.17 89.45
N PRO A 15 -61.34 -40.95 88.72
CA PRO A 15 -60.07 -41.50 89.21
C PRO A 15 -58.97 -40.45 89.45
N ILE A 16 -59.22 -39.19 89.09
CA ILE A 16 -58.33 -38.04 89.36
C ILE A 16 -58.89 -37.11 90.44
N TYR A 17 -60.02 -37.46 91.06
CA TYR A 17 -60.57 -36.72 92.19
C TYR A 17 -59.77 -37.04 93.46
N ASN A 18 -59.12 -36.03 94.05
CA ASN A 18 -58.44 -36.17 95.33
C ASN A 18 -59.46 -36.09 96.48
N PRO A 19 -59.80 -37.21 97.16
CA PRO A 19 -60.82 -37.23 98.20
C PRO A 19 -60.43 -36.43 99.46
N ALA A 20 -59.16 -36.03 99.61
CA ALA A 20 -58.73 -35.16 100.70
C ALA A 20 -59.17 -33.70 100.53
N PHE A 21 -59.64 -33.28 99.35
CA PHE A 21 -59.95 -31.89 99.03
C PHE A 21 -61.06 -31.27 99.91
N TYR A 22 -62.05 -32.06 100.31
CA TYR A 22 -63.11 -31.60 101.23
C TYR A 22 -62.80 -31.87 102.71
N LEU A 23 -61.79 -32.69 103.03
CA LEU A 23 -61.40 -33.01 104.41
C LEU A 23 -60.58 -31.90 105.09
N SER A 24 -60.09 -30.91 104.33
CA SER A 24 -59.38 -29.74 104.85
C SER A 24 -60.20 -28.44 104.84
N LEU A 25 -61.51 -28.54 104.55
CA LEU A 25 -62.43 -27.41 104.64
C LEU A 25 -62.93 -27.32 106.09
N ASP A 26 -63.06 -26.11 106.64
CA ASP A 26 -63.58 -25.95 108.00
C ASP A 26 -65.03 -26.46 108.12
N ALA A 27 -65.55 -26.54 109.34
CA ALA A 27 -66.83 -27.17 109.69
C ALA A 27 -68.07 -26.67 108.88
N SER A 28 -67.91 -25.63 108.08
CA SER A 28 -68.94 -25.04 107.21
C SER A 28 -69.00 -25.65 105.80
N GLY A 29 -67.97 -26.41 105.38
CA GLY A 29 -67.93 -27.08 104.07
C GLY A 29 -67.67 -26.16 102.86
N TYR A 30 -67.26 -24.91 103.09
CA TYR A 30 -66.95 -23.93 102.03
C TYR A 30 -65.45 -23.79 101.83
N LEU A 31 -65.02 -23.63 100.57
CA LEU A 31 -63.65 -23.24 100.20
C LEU A 31 -63.31 -21.87 100.80
N THR A 32 -62.33 -21.81 101.70
CA THR A 32 -61.84 -20.53 102.23
C THR A 32 -61.14 -19.74 101.13
N TYR A 33 -61.26 -18.42 101.15
CA TYR A 33 -60.63 -17.54 100.15
C TYR A 33 -59.11 -17.80 100.02
N GLN A 34 -58.44 -18.07 101.15
CA GLN A 34 -57.01 -18.36 101.20
C GLN A 34 -56.66 -19.69 100.51
N TYR A 35 -57.47 -20.74 100.66
CA TYR A 35 -57.25 -22.01 99.96
C TYR A 35 -57.64 -21.92 98.49
N ALA A 36 -58.70 -21.17 98.16
CA ALA A 36 -59.08 -20.88 96.77
C ALA A 36 -57.96 -20.16 96.00
N GLN A 37 -57.20 -19.27 96.65
CA GLN A 37 -56.02 -18.64 96.03
C GLN A 37 -54.90 -19.65 95.70
N THR A 38 -54.75 -20.76 96.42
CA THR A 38 -53.73 -21.79 96.13
C THR A 38 -54.06 -22.63 94.88
N LEU A 39 -55.32 -22.65 94.48
CA LEU A 39 -55.83 -23.32 93.27
C LEU A 39 -55.67 -22.45 92.01
N TYR A 40 -55.43 -21.15 92.18
CA TYR A 40 -55.07 -20.26 91.08
C TYR A 40 -53.59 -20.45 90.76
N LEU A 41 -53.30 -21.15 89.67
CA LEU A 41 -51.95 -21.23 89.13
C LEU A 41 -51.66 -19.92 88.39
N SER A 42 -50.67 -19.16 88.88
CA SER A 42 -50.12 -18.06 88.10
C SER A 42 -49.56 -18.60 86.78
N LYS A 43 -49.56 -17.77 85.73
CA LYS A 43 -48.91 -18.11 84.45
C LYS A 43 -47.41 -18.42 84.59
N ASP A 44 -46.80 -18.00 85.71
CA ASP A 44 -45.38 -18.22 86.03
C ASP A 44 -45.20 -19.27 87.15
N ASP A 45 -46.24 -20.06 87.45
CA ASP A 45 -46.22 -21.03 88.53
C ASP A 45 -45.37 -22.27 88.16
N TYR A 46 -44.37 -22.59 88.97
CA TYR A 46 -43.49 -23.75 88.81
C TYR A 46 -44.24 -25.09 88.73
N ARG A 47 -45.51 -25.14 89.12
CA ARG A 47 -46.34 -26.34 88.99
C ARG A 47 -46.73 -26.66 87.54
N LEU A 48 -46.60 -25.71 86.61
CA LEU A 48 -46.74 -25.96 85.17
C LEU A 48 -45.65 -26.90 84.61
N THR A 49 -44.51 -27.02 85.29
CA THR A 49 -43.46 -28.02 84.97
C THR A 49 -43.88 -29.47 85.28
N TYR A 50 -45.03 -29.68 85.95
CA TYR A 50 -45.52 -31.01 86.34
C TYR A 50 -46.58 -31.59 85.38
N ILE A 51 -46.89 -30.93 84.26
CA ILE A 51 -47.61 -31.59 83.17
C ILE A 51 -46.63 -32.59 82.53
N ALA A 52 -46.82 -33.88 82.83
CA ALA A 52 -45.94 -34.95 82.38
C ALA A 52 -45.70 -34.89 80.85
N GLY A 53 -44.43 -34.78 80.45
CA GLY A 53 -44.00 -34.76 79.05
C GLY A 53 -43.79 -33.37 78.43
N ILE A 54 -43.89 -32.27 79.18
CA ILE A 54 -43.56 -30.92 78.72
C ILE A 54 -42.25 -30.46 79.40
N VAL A 55 -41.17 -30.27 78.62
CA VAL A 55 -39.92 -29.64 79.08
C VAL A 55 -39.91 -28.20 78.55
N PRO A 56 -39.92 -27.17 79.42
CA PRO A 56 -39.84 -25.77 78.98
C PRO A 56 -38.61 -25.53 78.07
N GLY A 57 -38.79 -24.83 76.96
CA GLY A 57 -37.71 -24.52 75.99
C GLY A 57 -37.43 -25.58 74.91
N VAL A 58 -38.11 -26.75 74.94
CA VAL A 58 -37.96 -27.82 73.93
C VAL A 58 -39.30 -28.12 73.25
N ALA A 59 -39.37 -27.93 71.93
CA ALA A 59 -40.56 -28.31 71.17
C ALA A 59 -40.60 -29.85 70.98
N THR A 60 -41.67 -30.49 71.45
CA THR A 60 -41.93 -31.92 71.28
C THR A 60 -43.21 -32.15 70.49
N ALA A 61 -43.25 -33.24 69.71
CA ALA A 61 -44.36 -33.51 68.80
C ALA A 61 -45.71 -33.64 69.56
N SER A 62 -46.76 -33.03 69.00
CA SER A 62 -48.14 -33.11 69.51
C SER A 62 -48.35 -32.57 70.94
N LYS A 63 -47.49 -31.65 71.39
CA LYS A 63 -47.59 -30.96 72.68
C LYS A 63 -47.60 -29.44 72.51
N ALA A 64 -48.08 -28.73 73.53
CA ALA A 64 -48.05 -27.27 73.54
C ALA A 64 -46.60 -26.75 73.64
N LEU A 65 -46.26 -25.72 72.86
CA LEU A 65 -44.96 -25.04 72.96
C LEU A 65 -44.99 -24.06 74.13
N VAL A 66 -44.28 -24.39 75.21
CA VAL A 66 -44.11 -23.51 76.39
C VAL A 66 -42.68 -22.99 76.38
N LEU A 67 -42.53 -21.67 76.21
CA LEU A 67 -41.23 -21.00 76.21
C LEU A 67 -40.76 -20.74 77.64
N ASP A 68 -39.46 -20.90 77.89
CA ASP A 68 -38.85 -20.54 79.18
C ASP A 68 -38.52 -19.03 79.25
N SER A 69 -37.83 -18.60 80.31
CA SER A 69 -37.44 -17.20 80.50
C SER A 69 -36.49 -16.67 79.42
N THR A 70 -35.77 -17.53 78.69
CA THR A 70 -34.92 -17.15 77.55
C THR A 70 -35.71 -16.97 76.26
N ARG A 71 -36.98 -17.37 76.25
CA ARG A 71 -37.90 -17.36 75.10
C ARG A 71 -37.38 -18.13 73.88
N SER A 72 -36.37 -18.97 74.07
CA SER A 72 -35.78 -19.80 73.01
C SER A 72 -36.52 -21.12 72.92
N CYS A 73 -36.64 -21.65 71.70
CA CYS A 73 -37.19 -22.97 71.45
C CYS A 73 -36.28 -23.73 70.50
N THR A 74 -36.00 -25.00 70.82
CA THR A 74 -35.19 -25.90 69.99
C THR A 74 -36.06 -27.02 69.40
N ASN A 75 -35.57 -27.67 68.33
CA ASN A 75 -36.21 -28.82 67.69
C ASN A 75 -37.55 -28.52 66.99
N ILE A 76 -37.74 -27.30 66.46
CA ILE A 76 -38.87 -26.98 65.59
C ILE A 76 -38.49 -27.31 64.15
N TYR A 77 -39.11 -28.34 63.58
CA TYR A 77 -38.84 -28.80 62.22
C TYR A 77 -39.37 -27.84 61.13
N GLY A 78 -40.41 -27.07 61.44
CA GLY A 78 -40.96 -26.05 60.53
C GLY A 78 -41.90 -25.10 61.26
N MET A 79 -41.81 -23.81 60.94
CA MET A 79 -42.76 -22.78 61.36
C MET A 79 -43.33 -22.14 60.11
N THR A 80 -44.64 -22.24 59.92
CA THR A 80 -45.36 -21.52 58.86
C THR A 80 -46.06 -20.34 59.50
N PHE A 81 -45.67 -19.13 59.11
CA PHE A 81 -46.37 -17.91 59.51
C PHE A 81 -47.38 -17.56 58.42
N ASP A 82 -48.67 -17.55 58.75
CA ASP A 82 -49.72 -17.13 57.82
C ASP A 82 -49.65 -15.60 57.66
N SER A 83 -49.09 -15.15 56.54
CA SER A 83 -48.66 -13.77 56.35
C SER A 83 -49.79 -12.84 55.91
N GLY A 84 -50.91 -12.83 56.65
CA GLY A 84 -51.99 -11.85 56.46
C GLY A 84 -51.59 -10.39 56.77
N GLY A 85 -50.33 -10.12 57.14
CA GLY A 85 -49.77 -8.81 57.45
C GLY A 85 -48.42 -8.56 56.75
N THR A 86 -47.82 -7.38 56.99
CA THR A 86 -46.66 -6.79 56.27
C THR A 86 -45.30 -7.48 56.48
N GLY A 87 -45.28 -8.78 56.77
CA GLY A 87 -44.08 -9.60 56.91
C GLY A 87 -43.72 -9.94 58.37
N ILE A 88 -42.58 -10.61 58.52
CA ILE A 88 -42.01 -11.04 59.80
C ILE A 88 -40.99 -9.99 60.25
N ASP A 89 -41.30 -9.19 61.28
CA ASP A 89 -40.37 -8.23 61.87
C ASP A 89 -39.39 -8.93 62.83
N THR A 90 -38.23 -9.33 62.30
CA THR A 90 -37.20 -10.07 63.05
C THR A 90 -35.81 -9.46 62.81
N PRO A 91 -35.47 -8.33 63.45
CA PRO A 91 -34.21 -7.62 63.24
C PRO A 91 -32.95 -8.42 63.66
N GLY A 92 -33.12 -9.60 64.27
CA GLY A 92 -32.05 -10.51 64.69
C GLY A 92 -32.15 -11.91 64.10
N LEU A 93 -32.85 -12.11 62.97
CA LEU A 93 -32.93 -13.43 62.34
C LEU A 93 -31.51 -13.94 61.98
N LYS A 94 -31.18 -15.15 62.43
CA LYS A 94 -29.88 -15.79 62.17
C LYS A 94 -30.09 -17.08 61.38
N PHE A 95 -29.32 -17.28 60.31
CA PHE A 95 -29.22 -18.58 59.62
C PHE A 95 -27.95 -19.28 60.08
N GLY A 96 -28.06 -20.47 60.66
CA GLY A 96 -26.90 -21.22 61.17
C GLY A 96 -26.10 -20.50 62.28
N GLY A 97 -26.74 -19.61 63.05
CA GLY A 97 -26.10 -18.84 64.12
C GLY A 97 -25.38 -17.56 63.68
N ILE A 98 -25.34 -17.27 62.38
CA ILE A 98 -24.75 -16.05 61.81
C ILE A 98 -25.84 -14.99 61.61
N THR A 99 -25.55 -13.74 61.97
CA THR A 99 -26.45 -12.59 61.72
C THR A 99 -26.70 -12.44 60.22
N PHE A 100 -27.97 -12.54 59.82
CA PHE A 100 -28.37 -12.23 58.44
C PHE A 100 -28.32 -10.73 58.23
N ASP A 101 -27.40 -10.24 57.39
CA ASP A 101 -27.38 -8.83 57.00
C ASP A 101 -28.47 -8.56 55.97
N GLN A 102 -29.68 -8.33 56.48
CA GLN A 102 -30.87 -8.05 55.69
C GLN A 102 -30.71 -6.84 54.75
N SER A 103 -29.77 -5.92 55.04
CA SER A 103 -29.55 -4.73 54.22
C SER A 103 -28.96 -5.07 52.85
N LEU A 104 -28.27 -6.20 52.69
CA LEU A 104 -27.70 -6.64 51.42
C LEU A 104 -28.74 -7.29 50.48
N TYR A 105 -29.88 -7.76 51.02
CA TYR A 105 -30.85 -8.60 50.30
C TYR A 105 -32.26 -7.99 50.21
N LEU A 106 -32.60 -6.98 51.02
CA LEU A 106 -33.87 -6.25 50.92
C LEU A 106 -33.81 -5.17 49.83
N SER A 107 -34.91 -5.05 49.06
CA SER A 107 -35.11 -4.06 47.98
C SER A 107 -34.15 -4.18 46.80
N ILE A 108 -33.72 -5.40 46.46
CA ILE A 108 -32.94 -5.70 45.26
C ILE A 108 -33.84 -5.68 44.00
N THR A 109 -33.37 -5.05 42.92
CA THR A 109 -34.00 -5.14 41.58
C THR A 109 -33.21 -6.14 40.75
N GLN A 110 -33.81 -7.26 40.35
CA GLN A 110 -33.13 -8.28 39.54
C GLN A 110 -32.60 -7.69 38.22
N GLY A 111 -31.38 -8.04 37.85
CA GLY A 111 -30.71 -7.54 36.63
C GLY A 111 -30.09 -6.14 36.73
N ALA A 112 -30.08 -5.54 37.93
CA ALA A 112 -29.38 -4.28 38.21
C ALA A 112 -28.43 -4.43 39.40
N ALA A 113 -27.22 -3.92 39.28
CA ALA A 113 -26.27 -3.75 40.38
C ALA A 113 -26.51 -2.39 41.03
N THR A 114 -26.97 -2.39 42.28
CA THR A 114 -27.14 -1.19 43.10
C THR A 114 -26.07 -1.12 44.19
N ALA A 115 -25.68 0.10 44.58
CA ALA A 115 -24.59 0.30 45.53
C ALA A 115 -24.87 -0.38 46.88
N SER A 116 -23.88 -1.13 47.37
CA SER A 116 -23.94 -1.84 48.67
C SER A 116 -25.08 -2.86 48.79
N LYS A 117 -25.48 -3.48 47.68
CA LYS A 117 -26.50 -4.54 47.62
C LYS A 117 -25.95 -5.77 46.91
N ALA A 118 -26.58 -6.92 47.14
CA ALA A 118 -26.29 -8.12 46.38
C ALA A 118 -26.65 -7.93 44.89
N VAL A 119 -25.83 -8.49 44.00
CA VAL A 119 -26.13 -8.56 42.56
C VAL A 119 -26.90 -9.85 42.30
N VAL A 120 -28.11 -9.74 41.76
CA VAL A 120 -28.97 -10.89 41.45
C VAL A 120 -29.33 -10.89 39.97
N LEU A 121 -29.07 -12.03 39.32
CA LEU A 121 -29.39 -12.25 37.92
C LEU A 121 -30.91 -12.34 37.73
N ASN A 122 -31.43 -11.74 36.65
CA ASN A 122 -32.80 -11.98 36.19
C ASN A 122 -32.87 -13.22 35.28
N ALA A 123 -34.05 -13.52 34.73
CA ALA A 123 -34.23 -14.66 33.83
C ALA A 123 -33.36 -14.58 32.55
N SER A 124 -33.07 -13.37 32.05
CA SER A 124 -32.17 -13.14 30.90
C SER A 124 -30.69 -13.28 31.27
N LYS A 125 -30.36 -13.39 32.56
CA LYS A 125 -28.99 -13.40 33.12
C LYS A 125 -28.20 -12.13 32.80
N ASP A 126 -28.89 -11.05 32.46
CA ASP A 126 -28.29 -9.75 32.21
C ASP A 126 -28.05 -9.01 33.53
N ILE A 127 -26.96 -8.23 33.61
CA ILE A 127 -26.65 -7.34 34.74
C ILE A 127 -26.30 -5.95 34.20
N THR A 128 -26.97 -4.93 34.70
CA THR A 128 -26.71 -3.51 34.38
C THR A 128 -26.18 -2.76 35.61
N GLY A 129 -25.39 -1.70 35.42
CA GLY A 129 -24.94 -0.83 36.52
C GLY A 129 -23.71 -1.29 37.32
N LEU A 130 -22.99 -2.33 36.89
CA LEU A 130 -21.70 -2.69 37.49
C LEU A 130 -20.65 -1.63 37.17
N GLY A 131 -19.98 -1.09 38.19
CA GLY A 131 -18.90 -0.11 38.00
C GLY A 131 -17.64 -0.74 37.38
N TYR A 132 -17.18 -1.85 37.95
CA TYR A 132 -16.03 -2.63 37.45
C TYR A 132 -16.22 -4.12 37.75
N VAL A 133 -15.78 -4.98 36.83
CA VAL A 133 -15.58 -6.42 37.07
C VAL A 133 -14.09 -6.68 36.95
N SER A 134 -13.48 -7.25 38.00
CA SER A 134 -12.05 -7.56 38.01
C SER A 134 -11.83 -9.04 38.30
N GLY A 135 -10.86 -9.64 37.62
CA GLY A 135 -10.49 -11.04 37.76
C GLY A 135 -9.27 -11.37 36.93
N ALA A 136 -8.53 -12.43 37.28
CA ALA A 136 -7.34 -12.84 36.53
C ALA A 136 -7.67 -13.24 35.08
N THR A 137 -8.90 -13.71 34.82
CA THR A 137 -9.40 -14.02 33.48
C THR A 137 -10.90 -13.74 33.43
N MET A 138 -11.32 -12.93 32.45
CA MET A 138 -12.73 -12.73 32.10
C MET A 138 -12.95 -13.34 30.71
N ASN A 139 -13.75 -14.40 30.63
CA ASN A 139 -14.02 -15.09 29.36
C ASN A 139 -15.38 -14.65 28.82
N ALA A 140 -15.40 -13.77 27.82
CA ALA A 140 -16.61 -13.40 27.09
C ALA A 140 -16.78 -14.33 25.89
N THR A 141 -17.68 -15.29 25.98
CA THR A 141 -17.90 -16.32 24.95
C THR A 141 -18.74 -15.83 23.76
N SER A 142 -19.45 -14.71 23.90
CA SER A 142 -20.16 -14.04 22.81
C SER A 142 -20.09 -12.53 23.03
N LEU A 143 -19.58 -11.79 22.04
CA LEU A 143 -19.50 -10.33 22.10
C LEU A 143 -20.90 -9.75 21.81
N VAL A 144 -21.50 -9.19 22.86
CA VAL A 144 -22.60 -8.21 22.91
C VAL A 144 -23.26 -7.89 21.55
N SER A 145 -24.46 -8.44 21.32
CA SER A 145 -25.32 -8.15 20.18
C SER A 145 -26.11 -6.84 20.38
N GLY A 146 -25.43 -5.77 20.79
CA GLY A 146 -25.99 -4.43 20.89
C GLY A 146 -25.70 -3.66 19.61
N THR A 147 -26.69 -2.96 19.06
CA THR A 147 -26.51 -1.95 18.02
C THR A 147 -25.34 -1.00 18.34
N ALA A 148 -24.74 -0.39 17.31
CA ALA A 148 -23.44 0.30 17.28
C ALA A 148 -23.14 1.43 18.31
N ALA A 149 -23.89 1.56 19.40
CA ALA A 149 -23.73 2.55 20.46
C ALA A 149 -23.28 1.99 21.83
N ASP A 150 -23.17 0.67 22.02
CA ASP A 150 -22.96 0.09 23.37
C ASP A 150 -21.49 -0.04 23.82
N PHE A 151 -20.51 0.29 22.96
CA PHE A 151 -19.12 0.55 23.38
C PHE A 151 -18.64 1.90 22.88
N GLY A 152 -18.93 2.98 23.62
CA GLY A 152 -18.33 4.30 23.36
C GLY A 152 -16.79 4.29 23.46
N ALA A 153 -16.22 3.41 24.31
CA ALA A 153 -14.80 3.06 24.36
C ALA A 153 -14.58 1.79 25.22
N LEU A 154 -13.70 0.88 24.79
CA LEU A 154 -13.12 -0.16 25.65
C LEU A 154 -11.79 0.39 26.21
N SER A 155 -11.73 0.73 27.51
CA SER A 155 -10.58 1.34 28.21
C SER A 155 -10.16 0.51 29.44
N ILE A 156 -8.88 0.10 29.53
CA ILE A 156 -8.28 -0.54 30.72
C ILE A 156 -7.24 0.43 31.29
N GLY A 157 -7.46 0.90 32.51
CA GLY A 157 -6.47 1.72 33.25
C GLY A 157 -6.23 3.13 32.69
N GLY A 158 -7.26 3.77 32.09
CA GLY A 158 -7.14 5.11 31.51
C GLY A 158 -6.52 5.14 30.10
N SER A 159 -6.30 3.98 29.48
CA SER A 159 -5.95 3.86 28.05
C SER A 159 -6.76 2.77 27.36
N GLN A 160 -7.09 3.03 26.09
CA GLN A 160 -7.90 2.19 25.22
C GLN A 160 -7.26 0.79 25.02
N VAL A 161 -8.09 -0.25 24.98
CA VAL A 161 -7.73 -1.66 25.27
C VAL A 161 -6.82 -2.34 24.26
N ILE A 162 -5.54 -2.06 24.42
CA ILE A 162 -4.49 -3.00 24.13
C ILE A 162 -3.44 -2.82 25.24
N SER A 163 -2.87 -3.91 25.73
CA SER A 163 -1.93 -3.97 26.85
C SER A 163 -0.79 -2.92 26.78
N SER A 164 0.06 -2.81 27.81
CA SER A 164 1.28 -1.97 27.74
C SER A 164 2.16 -2.22 26.49
N ALA A 165 2.03 -3.39 25.84
CA ALA A 165 2.67 -3.74 24.58
C ALA A 165 1.88 -3.36 23.30
N ARG A 166 0.58 -3.08 23.40
CA ARG A 166 -0.34 -2.69 22.31
C ARG A 166 -0.43 -3.64 21.11
N ASN A 167 -0.32 -4.95 21.33
CA ASN A 167 -0.44 -5.95 20.26
C ASN A 167 -1.89 -6.36 19.95
N LEU A 168 -2.33 -6.26 18.69
CA LEU A 168 -3.50 -6.96 18.16
C LEU A 168 -3.03 -8.28 17.51
N LEU A 169 -3.58 -9.41 17.92
CA LEU A 169 -3.20 -10.75 17.45
C LEU A 169 -4.43 -11.48 16.87
N ASN A 170 -4.20 -12.44 15.95
CA ASN A 170 -5.24 -13.31 15.36
C ASN A 170 -6.40 -12.57 14.66
N ILE A 171 -6.11 -11.41 14.07
CA ILE A 171 -7.08 -10.65 13.29
C ILE A 171 -7.14 -11.19 11.86
N GLY A 172 -8.30 -11.71 11.44
CA GLY A 172 -8.50 -12.19 10.07
C GLY A 172 -8.64 -11.06 9.03
N SER A 173 -9.28 -9.95 9.40
CA SER A 173 -9.42 -8.74 8.57
C SER A 173 -9.64 -7.50 9.44
N ILE A 174 -9.28 -6.33 8.90
CA ILE A 174 -9.58 -5.01 9.50
C ILE A 174 -10.41 -4.24 8.49
N SER A 175 -11.62 -3.82 8.87
CA SER A 175 -12.50 -2.98 8.06
C SER A 175 -12.72 -1.64 8.77
N ALA A 176 -12.42 -0.55 8.07
CA ALA A 176 -12.59 0.82 8.57
C ALA A 176 -13.34 1.65 7.53
N THR A 177 -14.26 2.50 7.99
CA THR A 177 -15.06 3.39 7.11
C THR A 177 -14.39 4.74 6.84
N ASP A 178 -13.30 5.06 7.56
CA ASP A 178 -12.54 6.31 7.42
C ASP A 178 -11.03 6.03 7.32
N LEU A 179 -10.31 5.94 8.45
CA LEU A 179 -8.85 5.82 8.45
C LEU A 179 -8.34 4.72 9.39
N ILE A 180 -7.43 3.89 8.88
CA ILE A 180 -6.52 3.08 9.70
C ILE A 180 -5.25 3.91 9.91
N LYS A 181 -5.16 4.65 11.02
CA LYS A 181 -4.04 5.56 11.31
C LYS A 181 -3.03 4.93 12.26
N SER A 182 -1.75 4.99 11.88
CA SER A 182 -0.65 4.75 12.81
C SER A 182 0.14 6.06 13.01
N ALA A 183 0.15 6.58 14.23
CA ALA A 183 0.76 7.86 14.57
C ALA A 183 1.84 7.68 15.64
N ARG A 184 3.10 7.91 15.27
CA ARG A 184 4.25 7.98 16.18
C ARG A 184 5.11 9.19 15.82
N THR A 185 5.59 9.90 16.83
CA THR A 185 6.43 11.11 16.69
C THR A 185 7.92 10.83 16.77
N THR A 186 8.31 9.63 17.24
CA THR A 186 9.70 9.19 17.39
C THR A 186 9.87 7.74 16.91
N SER A 187 10.85 7.51 16.03
CA SER A 187 11.16 6.25 15.31
C SER A 187 10.27 5.90 14.10
N GLY A 188 10.85 5.14 13.16
CA GLY A 188 10.17 4.62 11.97
C GLY A 188 8.98 3.73 12.33
N GLN A 189 7.90 3.85 11.58
CA GLN A 189 6.74 2.98 11.65
C GLN A 189 6.84 1.94 10.54
N THR A 190 6.60 0.67 10.85
CA THR A 190 6.72 -0.42 9.87
C THR A 190 5.38 -1.12 9.74
N PHE A 191 4.85 -1.17 8.51
CA PHE A 191 3.82 -2.13 8.12
C PHE A 191 4.55 -3.33 7.52
N SER A 192 4.62 -4.44 8.26
CA SER A 192 5.39 -5.62 7.88
C SER A 192 4.43 -6.77 7.54
N SER A 193 4.56 -7.31 6.33
CA SER A 193 3.92 -8.56 5.91
C SER A 193 4.99 -9.66 5.92
N ASN A 194 5.02 -10.47 6.97
CA ASN A 194 5.93 -11.60 7.07
C ASN A 194 5.21 -12.86 6.56
N CYS A 195 5.35 -13.15 5.26
CA CYS A 195 4.78 -14.34 4.64
C CYS A 195 5.80 -15.01 3.71
N GLY A 196 6.33 -16.18 4.12
CA GLY A 196 7.11 -17.11 3.28
C GLY A 196 7.86 -16.47 2.10
N THR A 197 7.51 -16.83 0.87
CA THR A 197 8.16 -16.33 -0.37
C THR A 197 7.55 -15.03 -0.93
N SER A 198 6.97 -14.18 -0.08
CA SER A 198 6.42 -12.82 -0.30
C SER A 198 5.02 -12.71 -0.93
N VAL A 199 4.17 -11.83 -0.37
CA VAL A 199 3.32 -10.84 -1.09
C VAL A 199 3.06 -9.61 -0.19
N CYS A 200 3.29 -8.40 -0.72
CA CYS A 200 2.69 -7.14 -0.23
C CYS A 200 1.86 -6.56 -1.38
N ALA A 201 0.54 -6.44 -1.20
CA ALA A 201 -0.36 -5.87 -2.20
C ALA A 201 -1.22 -4.77 -1.58
N LEU A 202 -1.20 -3.57 -2.19
CA LEU A 202 -2.25 -2.57 -2.05
C LEU A 202 -3.23 -2.80 -3.20
N TYR A 203 -4.45 -3.25 -2.90
CA TYR A 203 -5.54 -3.35 -3.89
C TYR A 203 -6.47 -2.15 -3.74
N SER A 204 -6.83 -1.46 -4.82
CA SER A 204 -8.07 -0.67 -4.82
C SER A 204 -8.94 -0.98 -6.02
N PHE A 205 -10.23 -1.08 -5.72
CA PHE A 205 -11.27 -1.35 -6.68
C PHE A 205 -12.40 -0.35 -6.41
N LEU A 206 -12.59 0.53 -7.40
CA LEU A 206 -13.64 1.54 -7.61
C LEU A 206 -13.23 3.03 -7.39
N ASN A 207 -13.21 3.75 -8.51
CA ASN A 207 -13.14 5.21 -8.76
C ASN A 207 -12.19 6.07 -7.90
N GLY A 208 -11.02 6.41 -8.48
CA GLY A 208 -10.07 7.42 -7.99
C GLY A 208 -8.60 7.02 -8.19
N ALA A 209 -7.68 7.97 -8.15
CA ALA A 209 -6.24 7.68 -8.11
C ALA A 209 -5.84 7.26 -6.69
N GLN A 210 -5.04 6.20 -6.59
CA GLN A 210 -4.42 5.81 -5.31
C GLN A 210 -3.10 6.57 -5.15
N TYR A 211 -2.88 7.17 -3.98
CA TYR A 211 -1.64 7.86 -3.66
C TYR A 211 -0.82 7.01 -2.68
N LEU A 212 0.37 6.62 -3.10
CA LEU A 212 1.39 6.01 -2.25
C LEU A 212 2.61 6.93 -2.27
N GLY A 213 2.95 7.51 -1.12
CA GLY A 213 4.03 8.50 -1.04
C GLY A 213 4.03 9.29 0.26
N THR A 214 4.81 10.36 0.27
CA THR A 214 4.87 11.34 1.35
C THR A 214 3.95 12.53 1.01
N THR A 215 3.32 13.13 2.02
CA THR A 215 2.59 14.40 1.90
C THR A 215 3.39 15.60 2.41
N SER A 216 4.61 15.36 2.86
CA SER A 216 5.56 16.36 3.33
C SER A 216 6.74 16.48 2.36
N THR A 217 7.68 17.40 2.62
CA THR A 217 8.85 17.69 1.77
C THR A 217 9.96 16.63 1.87
N HIS A 218 9.59 15.35 2.00
CA HIS A 218 10.52 14.22 2.10
C HIS A 218 10.40 13.32 0.88
N ASP A 219 11.49 12.68 0.53
CA ASP A 219 11.55 11.75 -0.60
C ASP A 219 10.72 10.47 -0.34
N PHE A 220 10.21 9.87 -1.41
CA PHE A 220 9.62 8.53 -1.38
C PHE A 220 10.61 7.52 -1.96
N VAL A 221 10.86 6.41 -1.24
CA VAL A 221 11.93 5.46 -1.57
C VAL A 221 11.36 4.04 -1.69
N LEU A 222 11.66 3.38 -2.81
CA LEU A 222 11.51 1.94 -2.98
C LEU A 222 12.86 1.28 -2.70
N GLN A 223 12.86 0.31 -1.78
CA GLN A 223 14.07 -0.38 -1.34
C GLN A 223 13.93 -1.89 -1.48
N SER A 224 15.06 -2.56 -1.67
CA SER A 224 15.16 -4.03 -1.60
C SER A 224 16.54 -4.42 -1.08
N ALA A 225 16.57 -5.41 -0.17
CA ALA A 225 17.77 -5.82 0.56
C ALA A 225 18.46 -4.68 1.32
N ASN A 226 17.68 -3.77 1.92
CA ASN A 226 18.16 -2.55 2.61
C ASN A 226 18.96 -1.59 1.70
N LEU A 227 18.81 -1.71 0.39
CA LEU A 227 19.39 -0.80 -0.60
C LEU A 227 18.26 -0.07 -1.31
N GLU A 228 18.44 1.23 -1.50
CA GLU A 228 17.57 2.03 -2.36
C GLU A 228 17.65 1.55 -3.81
N ARG A 229 16.49 1.32 -4.43
CA ARG A 229 16.37 0.93 -5.83
C ARG A 229 15.77 2.05 -6.68
N MET A 230 14.81 2.79 -6.13
CA MET A 230 14.17 3.93 -6.78
C MET A 230 13.81 4.97 -5.74
N ARG A 231 13.97 6.25 -6.08
CA ARG A 231 13.53 7.37 -5.26
C ARG A 231 12.76 8.37 -6.10
N ILE A 232 11.66 8.86 -5.57
CA ILE A 232 11.04 10.12 -5.98
C ILE A 232 11.54 11.17 -5.00
N THR A 233 12.38 12.10 -5.47
CA THR A 233 12.86 13.20 -4.63
C THR A 233 11.72 14.14 -4.29
N SER A 234 11.89 14.92 -3.23
CA SER A 234 10.97 15.99 -2.82
C SER A 234 10.77 17.08 -3.90
N THR A 235 11.65 17.15 -4.89
CA THR A 235 11.54 18.00 -6.10
C THR A 235 10.78 17.33 -7.25
N GLY A 236 10.33 16.08 -7.08
CA GLY A 236 9.57 15.32 -8.07
C GLY A 236 10.43 14.52 -9.07
N ASN A 237 11.75 14.47 -8.90
CA ASN A 237 12.63 13.70 -9.80
C ASN A 237 12.62 12.22 -9.44
N ILE A 238 12.50 11.36 -10.46
CA ILE A 238 12.66 9.91 -10.30
C ILE A 238 14.13 9.55 -10.51
N THR A 239 14.74 8.93 -9.50
CA THR A 239 16.09 8.36 -9.57
C THR A 239 16.00 6.84 -9.48
N ILE A 240 16.72 6.13 -10.34
CA ILE A 240 16.83 4.66 -10.33
C ILE A 240 18.28 4.31 -10.05
N THR A 241 18.52 3.48 -9.03
CA THR A 241 19.86 2.99 -8.68
C THR A 241 20.17 1.78 -9.56
N GLY A 242 20.80 2.02 -10.71
CA GLY A 242 21.12 1.00 -11.72
C GLY A 242 20.56 1.37 -13.09
N ASP A 243 20.20 0.35 -13.87
CA ASP A 243 19.68 0.54 -15.23
C ASP A 243 18.15 0.67 -15.25
N LEU A 244 17.64 1.61 -16.06
CA LEU A 244 16.23 1.63 -16.47
C LEU A 244 16.05 0.70 -17.67
N THR A 245 15.47 -0.47 -17.44
CA THR A 245 15.08 -1.40 -18.52
C THR A 245 13.60 -1.22 -18.85
N ALA A 246 13.28 -0.84 -20.09
CA ALA A 246 11.91 -0.78 -20.60
C ALA A 246 11.72 -1.81 -21.71
N SER A 247 10.65 -2.61 -21.65
CA SER A 247 10.26 -3.53 -22.73
C SER A 247 9.46 -2.85 -23.86
N GLY A 248 9.11 -1.57 -23.67
CA GLY A 248 8.38 -0.73 -24.62
C GLY A 248 9.03 0.64 -24.79
N THR A 249 8.24 1.65 -25.12
CA THR A 249 8.72 3.01 -25.39
C THR A 249 8.95 3.81 -24.10
N ILE A 250 10.02 4.60 -24.07
CA ILE A 250 10.23 5.65 -23.06
C ILE A 250 9.72 6.96 -23.67
N THR A 251 8.67 7.54 -23.10
CA THR A 251 8.14 8.87 -23.50
C THR A 251 8.62 9.92 -22.51
N ALA A 252 9.39 10.90 -22.98
CA ALA A 252 9.87 12.01 -22.17
C ALA A 252 9.78 13.32 -22.98
N GLY A 253 9.52 14.44 -22.31
CA GLY A 253 9.56 15.76 -22.97
C GLY A 253 10.97 16.09 -23.46
N THR A 254 11.99 15.77 -22.64
CA THR A 254 13.40 15.89 -22.99
C THR A 254 14.13 14.66 -22.49
N LEU A 255 14.91 14.01 -23.37
CA LEU A 255 15.89 13.00 -22.99
C LEU A 255 17.28 13.62 -23.13
N ALA A 256 17.85 14.10 -22.02
CA ALA A 256 19.15 14.76 -21.99
C ALA A 256 20.24 13.80 -21.51
N GLY A 257 21.43 13.88 -22.11
CA GLY A 257 22.57 13.04 -21.78
C GLY A 257 23.09 12.26 -22.99
N PHE A 258 23.87 11.21 -22.73
CA PHE A 258 24.53 10.42 -23.76
C PHE A 258 24.05 8.97 -23.71
N LEU A 259 23.73 8.37 -24.87
CA LEU A 259 23.11 7.05 -24.96
C LEU A 259 24.09 5.87 -24.77
N SER A 260 25.42 6.06 -24.90
CA SER A 260 26.55 5.18 -24.50
C SER A 260 27.75 5.29 -25.46
N TYR A 261 28.97 4.96 -25.00
CA TYR A 261 30.21 5.00 -25.80
C TYR A 261 30.44 3.70 -26.59
N GLY A 262 29.72 2.63 -26.24
CA GLY A 262 29.79 1.34 -26.93
C GLY A 262 28.83 1.27 -28.13
N ASN A 263 28.97 0.23 -28.96
CA ASN A 263 28.08 -0.01 -30.10
C ASN A 263 26.64 -0.24 -29.62
N GLN A 264 25.70 0.57 -30.12
CA GLN A 264 24.27 0.43 -29.86
C GLN A 264 23.62 -0.54 -30.85
N THR A 265 24.06 -1.81 -30.85
CA THR A 265 23.61 -2.84 -31.82
C THR A 265 22.09 -3.04 -31.86
N ALA A 266 21.37 -2.68 -30.79
CA ALA A 266 19.91 -2.75 -30.72
C ALA A 266 19.18 -1.57 -31.38
N ILE A 267 19.86 -0.46 -31.68
CA ILE A 267 19.28 0.64 -32.45
C ILE A 267 19.48 0.31 -33.94
N THR A 268 18.60 -0.54 -34.48
CA THR A 268 18.66 -0.96 -35.89
C THR A 268 17.87 -0.06 -36.82
N THR A 269 16.94 0.73 -36.28
CA THR A 269 16.13 1.71 -37.01
C THR A 269 15.80 2.87 -36.09
N VAL A 270 16.01 4.10 -36.56
CA VAL A 270 15.29 5.26 -36.03
C VAL A 270 13.95 5.34 -36.79
N GLY A 271 12.85 5.57 -36.09
CA GLY A 271 11.55 5.80 -36.75
C GLY A 271 11.58 7.05 -37.65
N PRO A 272 10.45 7.44 -38.27
CA PRO A 272 10.38 8.69 -39.00
C PRO A 272 10.67 9.85 -38.05
N LEU A 273 11.81 10.52 -38.26
CA LEU A 273 12.19 11.73 -37.54
C LEU A 273 11.67 12.93 -38.33
N THR A 274 10.97 13.84 -37.66
CA THR A 274 10.64 15.15 -38.27
C THR A 274 11.91 15.99 -38.46
N GLU A 275 12.89 15.82 -37.56
CA GLU A 275 14.23 16.41 -37.63
C GLU A 275 15.23 15.56 -36.83
N LEU A 276 16.48 15.46 -37.33
CA LEU A 276 17.63 14.92 -36.59
C LEU A 276 18.77 15.93 -36.62
N GLY A 277 18.92 16.66 -35.53
CA GLY A 277 20.03 17.57 -35.31
C GLY A 277 21.16 16.94 -34.51
N ILE A 278 22.38 16.93 -35.04
CA ILE A 278 23.57 16.52 -34.29
C ILE A 278 24.46 17.75 -34.08
N ASN A 279 24.54 18.19 -32.82
CA ASN A 279 25.34 19.34 -32.38
C ASN A 279 25.01 20.66 -33.12
N CYS A 280 23.80 20.78 -33.66
CA CYS A 280 23.32 21.96 -34.38
C CYS A 280 22.30 22.75 -33.54
N TYR A 281 21.93 23.94 -34.04
CA TYR A 281 20.76 24.67 -33.52
C TYR A 281 19.47 24.01 -34.04
N ASN A 282 18.34 24.72 -34.00
CA ASN A 282 17.10 24.27 -34.64
C ASN A 282 17.40 23.76 -36.06
N SER A 283 17.08 22.48 -36.30
CA SER A 283 17.37 21.86 -37.58
C SER A 283 16.45 22.45 -38.64
N ILE A 284 17.02 22.85 -39.77
CA ILE A 284 16.24 23.34 -40.93
C ILE A 284 16.14 22.29 -42.05
N ALA A 285 16.65 21.08 -41.78
CA ALA A 285 16.63 19.94 -42.67
C ALA A 285 16.43 18.64 -41.86
N TYR A 286 16.03 17.55 -42.53
CA TYR A 286 15.86 16.25 -41.89
C TYR A 286 17.13 15.71 -41.21
N LEU A 287 18.30 16.04 -41.76
CA LEU A 287 19.60 15.75 -41.16
C LEU A 287 20.44 17.02 -41.19
N GLU A 288 20.76 17.55 -40.02
CA GLU A 288 21.67 18.68 -39.88
C GLU A 288 22.82 18.29 -38.95
N LEU A 289 24.05 18.45 -39.46
CA LEU A 289 25.28 18.19 -38.73
C LEU A 289 26.01 19.52 -38.61
N LYS A 290 26.41 19.90 -37.40
CA LYS A 290 27.30 21.04 -37.17
C LYS A 290 28.56 20.61 -36.42
N GLY A 291 29.71 20.86 -37.03
CA GLY A 291 31.01 20.64 -36.42
C GLY A 291 31.22 21.55 -35.21
N ALA A 292 31.83 21.03 -34.14
CA ALA A 292 32.07 21.79 -32.91
C ALA A 292 33.23 22.80 -33.03
N GLY A 293 34.06 22.73 -34.09
CA GLY A 293 35.24 23.56 -34.27
C GLY A 293 36.36 23.38 -33.23
N THR A 294 36.18 22.46 -32.29
CA THR A 294 37.12 22.11 -31.23
C THR A 294 37.31 20.60 -31.08
N ALA A 295 36.55 19.79 -31.82
CA ALA A 295 36.58 18.34 -31.79
C ALA A 295 36.49 17.77 -33.20
N TYR A 296 37.07 16.57 -33.41
CA TYR A 296 37.12 15.87 -34.69
C TYR A 296 37.76 16.68 -35.83
N LEU A 297 38.85 17.39 -35.51
CA LEU A 297 39.54 18.28 -36.45
C LEU A 297 40.52 17.54 -37.38
N ASP A 298 40.53 17.92 -38.65
CA ASP A 298 41.60 17.67 -39.61
C ASP A 298 42.22 19.01 -40.04
N GLY A 299 43.31 19.40 -39.37
CA GLY A 299 43.82 20.77 -39.48
C GLY A 299 42.73 21.80 -39.15
N SER A 300 42.37 22.63 -40.14
CA SER A 300 41.33 23.67 -40.04
C SER A 300 39.92 23.22 -40.43
N TYR A 301 39.73 21.93 -40.71
CA TYR A 301 38.44 21.34 -41.07
C TYR A 301 37.86 20.54 -39.91
N THR A 302 36.53 20.52 -39.80
CA THR A 302 35.84 19.55 -38.95
C THR A 302 35.33 18.40 -39.80
N ARG A 303 35.61 17.17 -39.36
CA ARG A 303 35.06 15.96 -39.98
C ARG A 303 33.57 15.86 -39.66
N MET A 304 32.74 16.01 -40.69
CA MET A 304 31.28 16.00 -40.57
C MET A 304 30.72 14.60 -40.68
N CYS A 305 31.18 13.86 -41.70
CA CYS A 305 30.79 12.48 -41.95
C CYS A 305 32.03 11.64 -42.22
N ARG A 306 32.07 10.42 -41.66
CA ARG A 306 33.10 9.42 -41.95
C ARG A 306 32.48 8.07 -42.22
N PHE A 307 32.83 7.49 -43.36
CA PHE A 307 32.36 6.19 -43.82
C PHE A 307 33.58 5.27 -43.94
N VAL A 308 33.53 4.12 -43.27
CA VAL A 308 34.68 3.24 -43.07
C VAL A 308 34.29 1.84 -43.53
N GLY A 309 35.11 1.22 -44.38
CA GLY A 309 34.94 -0.19 -44.73
C GLY A 309 35.10 -1.11 -43.51
N SER A 310 34.59 -2.33 -43.56
CA SER A 310 34.67 -3.29 -42.45
C SER A 310 35.98 -4.09 -42.40
N ASN A 311 36.96 -3.79 -43.27
CA ASN A 311 38.24 -4.49 -43.34
C ASN A 311 39.20 -4.01 -42.22
N LEU A 312 40.21 -4.82 -41.87
CA LEU A 312 41.29 -4.49 -40.93
C LEU A 312 42.05 -3.22 -41.34
N THR A 313 42.22 -3.00 -42.64
CA THR A 313 42.74 -1.75 -43.22
C THR A 313 41.67 -1.14 -44.12
N PRO A 314 40.74 -0.36 -43.56
CA PRO A 314 39.55 0.04 -44.28
C PRO A 314 39.84 1.14 -45.31
N CYS A 315 39.11 1.10 -46.42
CA CYS A 315 38.91 2.31 -47.23
C CYS A 315 38.09 3.29 -46.41
N GLU A 316 38.49 4.56 -46.39
CA GLU A 316 37.83 5.61 -45.60
C GLU A 316 37.48 6.79 -46.49
N PHE A 317 36.19 7.14 -46.49
CA PHE A 317 35.64 8.31 -47.17
C PHE A 317 35.13 9.32 -46.14
N GLN A 318 35.36 10.60 -46.38
CA GLN A 318 34.93 11.66 -45.49
C GLN A 318 34.37 12.88 -46.22
N ILE A 319 33.51 13.60 -45.49
CA ILE A 319 33.05 14.94 -45.82
C ILE A 319 33.44 15.83 -44.66
N GLU A 320 34.10 16.93 -44.98
CA GLU A 320 34.63 17.88 -44.00
C GLU A 320 34.24 19.31 -44.37
N VAL A 321 34.14 20.17 -43.37
CA VAL A 321 33.82 21.59 -43.55
C VAL A 321 34.84 22.44 -42.80
N HIS A 322 35.41 23.43 -43.47
CA HIS A 322 36.37 24.34 -42.88
C HIS A 322 35.76 25.18 -41.74
N ASN A 323 36.50 25.40 -40.66
CA ASN A 323 36.03 26.12 -39.46
C ASN A 323 36.12 27.65 -39.53
N GLY A 324 36.80 28.16 -40.54
CA GLY A 324 36.93 29.60 -40.82
C GLY A 324 35.68 30.23 -41.45
N SER A 325 35.68 31.56 -41.57
CA SER A 325 34.56 32.35 -42.10
C SER A 325 34.23 32.03 -43.57
N ASN A 326 32.94 32.05 -43.93
CA ASN A 326 32.49 31.92 -45.31
C ASN A 326 32.89 33.10 -46.23
N GLY A 327 33.47 34.16 -45.66
CA GLY A 327 33.98 35.32 -46.40
C GLY A 327 35.31 35.06 -47.14
N THR A 328 35.89 33.87 -47.05
CA THR A 328 37.13 33.49 -47.74
C THR A 328 36.90 32.26 -48.60
N THR A 329 37.21 32.34 -49.91
CA THR A 329 36.99 31.24 -50.87
C THR A 329 37.87 30.01 -50.62
N THR A 330 38.92 30.14 -49.81
CA THR A 330 39.77 29.01 -49.38
C THR A 330 39.18 28.22 -48.22
N ASN A 331 38.21 28.79 -47.49
CA ASN A 331 37.50 28.11 -46.41
C ASN A 331 36.38 27.26 -47.02
N ALA A 332 36.79 26.18 -47.68
CA ALA A 332 35.91 25.33 -48.48
C ALA A 332 35.37 24.13 -47.69
N SER A 333 34.47 23.37 -48.32
CA SER A 333 34.18 21.99 -47.90
C SER A 333 35.11 21.03 -48.64
N TRP A 334 35.40 19.89 -48.03
CA TRP A 334 36.18 18.83 -48.64
C TRP A 334 35.37 17.54 -48.71
N ILE A 335 35.52 16.80 -49.81
CA ILE A 335 34.88 15.51 -50.05
C ILE A 335 35.88 14.58 -50.73
N GLY A 336 36.18 13.44 -50.11
CA GLY A 336 37.17 12.53 -50.67
C GLY A 336 37.50 11.32 -49.80
N ASN A 337 38.41 10.50 -50.30
CA ASN A 337 38.98 9.40 -49.52
C ASN A 337 40.17 9.91 -48.71
N ILE A 338 40.30 9.44 -47.47
CA ILE A 338 41.51 9.62 -46.66
C ILE A 338 42.49 8.50 -46.93
N SER A 339 41.99 7.27 -47.09
CA SER A 339 42.82 6.18 -47.60
C SER A 339 43.33 6.54 -48.99
N SER A 340 44.57 6.16 -49.33
CA SER A 340 45.16 6.37 -50.66
C SER A 340 44.52 5.45 -51.72
N THR A 341 43.22 5.60 -51.92
CA THR A 341 42.36 4.81 -52.79
C THR A 341 41.53 5.75 -53.67
N ASP A 342 41.10 5.26 -54.84
CA ASP A 342 40.43 6.09 -55.84
C ASP A 342 39.06 6.62 -55.36
N LEU A 343 38.77 7.88 -55.66
CA LEU A 343 37.42 8.44 -55.55
C LEU A 343 36.67 8.20 -56.86
N ARG A 344 35.47 7.60 -56.81
CA ARG A 344 34.72 7.16 -57.99
C ARG A 344 33.31 7.74 -58.00
N PHE A 345 32.86 8.17 -59.17
CA PHE A 345 31.48 8.51 -59.46
C PHE A 345 30.96 7.56 -60.53
N GLY A 346 29.76 7.02 -60.32
CA GLY A 346 29.23 5.96 -61.17
C GLY A 346 27.75 6.11 -61.48
N THR A 347 27.34 5.51 -62.59
CA THR A 347 25.94 5.41 -63.03
C THR A 347 25.71 4.01 -63.56
N GLY A 348 24.56 3.39 -63.24
CA GLY A 348 24.23 2.05 -63.75
C GLY A 348 25.21 0.95 -63.30
N ASN A 349 25.70 1.02 -62.04
CA ASN A 349 26.67 0.07 -61.48
C ASN A 349 28.04 0.04 -62.19
N ALA A 350 28.42 1.11 -62.89
CA ALA A 350 29.75 1.27 -63.50
C ALA A 350 30.43 2.56 -63.02
N THR A 351 31.76 2.58 -63.01
CA THR A 351 32.53 3.82 -62.76
C THR A 351 32.57 4.66 -64.03
N THR A 352 31.98 5.85 -63.98
CA THR A 352 31.91 6.78 -65.11
C THR A 352 33.01 7.84 -65.01
N MET A 353 33.33 8.28 -63.80
CA MET A 353 34.41 9.21 -63.49
C MET A 353 35.22 8.69 -62.31
N ILE A 354 36.54 8.86 -62.36
CA ILE A 354 37.45 8.43 -61.31
C ILE A 354 38.54 9.48 -61.08
N LEU A 355 38.79 9.84 -59.83
CA LEU A 355 40.03 10.46 -59.40
C LEU A 355 40.87 9.36 -58.75
N THR A 356 41.91 8.93 -59.46
CA THR A 356 42.80 7.87 -58.96
C THR A 356 43.59 8.34 -57.75
N ALA A 357 44.05 7.41 -56.91
CA ALA A 357 44.97 7.73 -55.81
C ALA A 357 46.26 8.44 -56.28
N GLY A 358 46.64 8.27 -57.56
CA GLY A 358 47.75 8.98 -58.20
C GLY A 358 47.41 10.40 -58.72
N GLY A 359 46.23 10.94 -58.39
CA GLY A 359 45.82 12.30 -58.76
C GLY A 359 45.37 12.49 -60.21
N ARG A 360 45.11 11.41 -60.95
CA ARG A 360 44.63 11.47 -62.34
C ARG A 360 43.11 11.34 -62.42
N LEU A 361 42.49 12.20 -63.22
CA LEU A 361 41.07 12.20 -63.52
C LEU A 361 40.79 11.38 -64.80
N GLY A 362 40.04 10.29 -64.67
CA GLY A 362 39.52 9.50 -65.78
C GLY A 362 38.02 9.74 -66.00
N LEU A 363 37.62 9.88 -67.26
CA LEU A 363 36.23 9.91 -67.71
C LEU A 363 36.01 8.77 -68.72
N GLY A 364 35.17 7.81 -68.37
CA GLY A 364 34.95 6.58 -69.13
C GLY A 364 36.06 5.53 -69.02
N THR A 365 37.13 5.80 -68.25
CA THR A 365 38.27 4.90 -68.04
C THR A 365 38.61 4.81 -66.56
N THR A 366 39.05 3.64 -66.11
CA THR A 366 39.59 3.41 -64.76
C THR A 366 41.11 3.48 -64.70
N THR A 367 41.79 3.58 -65.83
CA THR A 367 43.26 3.57 -65.95
C THR A 367 43.76 4.78 -66.76
N PRO A 368 43.54 6.01 -66.27
CA PRO A 368 43.93 7.21 -66.99
C PRO A 368 45.45 7.25 -67.25
N SER A 369 45.83 7.33 -68.52
CA SER A 369 47.23 7.40 -68.95
C SER A 369 47.86 8.79 -68.82
N ALA A 370 47.03 9.81 -68.58
CA ALA A 370 47.41 11.21 -68.40
C ALA A 370 46.67 11.82 -67.18
N PRO A 371 47.06 13.01 -66.68
CA PRO A 371 46.35 13.68 -65.58
C PRO A 371 44.84 13.87 -65.83
N LEU A 372 44.44 14.06 -67.08
CA LEU A 372 43.05 13.96 -67.55
C LEU A 372 43.01 12.96 -68.72
N SER A 373 42.19 11.92 -68.61
CA SER A 373 41.97 10.94 -69.68
C SER A 373 40.48 10.79 -69.94
N VAL A 374 40.05 11.06 -71.18
CA VAL A 374 38.66 10.96 -71.61
C VAL A 374 38.61 9.98 -72.78
N VAL A 375 37.94 8.84 -72.59
CA VAL A 375 37.91 7.77 -73.61
C VAL A 375 36.57 7.63 -74.31
N ASN A 376 35.51 8.10 -73.67
CA ASN A 376 34.19 8.15 -74.29
C ASN A 376 34.11 9.40 -75.17
N ALA A 377 33.47 9.26 -76.33
CA ALA A 377 33.20 10.38 -77.22
C ALA A 377 31.71 10.43 -77.55
N ALA A 378 31.20 11.63 -77.77
CA ALA A 378 29.82 11.89 -78.16
C ALA A 378 29.78 12.57 -79.52
N ASN A 379 28.72 12.31 -80.28
CA ASN A 379 28.48 13.00 -81.54
C ASN A 379 28.13 14.47 -81.27
N PHE A 380 28.92 15.38 -81.80
CA PHE A 380 28.69 16.82 -81.74
C PHE A 380 28.55 17.39 -83.15
N THR A 381 27.49 18.17 -83.34
CA THR A 381 27.18 18.82 -84.62
C THR A 381 27.68 20.25 -84.62
N PHE A 382 28.73 20.52 -85.38
CA PHE A 382 29.20 21.87 -85.63
C PHE A 382 28.27 22.57 -86.64
N GLY A 383 27.90 23.82 -86.39
CA GLY A 383 27.10 24.64 -87.31
C GLY A 383 25.58 24.42 -87.28
N ALA A 384 25.06 23.73 -86.26
CA ALA A 384 23.62 23.69 -86.01
C ALA A 384 23.10 25.11 -85.66
N GLY A 385 22.26 25.70 -86.53
CA GLY A 385 21.68 27.03 -86.31
C GLY A 385 22.33 28.21 -87.04
N SER A 386 22.81 28.02 -88.28
CA SER A 386 23.33 29.07 -89.20
C SER A 386 24.77 29.57 -88.97
N SER A 387 25.56 28.93 -88.10
CA SER A 387 27.02 29.16 -88.05
C SER A 387 27.72 28.26 -89.08
N THR A 388 28.42 28.83 -90.04
CA THR A 388 29.23 28.08 -91.02
C THR A 388 30.56 27.65 -90.42
N VAL A 389 30.93 26.38 -90.60
CA VAL A 389 32.25 25.90 -90.18
C VAL A 389 33.26 26.19 -91.28
N TYR A 390 34.08 27.22 -91.09
CA TYR A 390 34.91 27.73 -92.18
C TYR A 390 36.12 26.83 -92.49
N ARG A 391 36.68 26.11 -91.50
CA ARG A 391 37.80 25.16 -91.68
C ARG A 391 37.83 24.11 -90.57
N LEU A 392 37.39 22.88 -90.86
CA LEU A 392 37.69 21.70 -90.06
C LEU A 392 38.77 20.89 -90.77
N ARG A 393 39.93 20.73 -90.13
CA ARG A 393 40.95 19.79 -90.61
C ARG A 393 40.57 18.41 -90.08
N THR A 394 40.21 17.50 -90.97
CA THR A 394 39.88 16.11 -90.60
C THR A 394 41.13 15.29 -90.31
N ASP A 395 40.95 14.12 -89.71
CA ASP A 395 41.98 13.09 -89.48
C ASP A 395 42.72 12.68 -90.77
N SER A 396 42.04 12.80 -91.91
CA SER A 396 42.56 12.54 -93.26
C SER A 396 43.37 13.72 -93.83
N GLY A 397 43.50 14.83 -93.09
CA GLY A 397 44.22 16.04 -93.50
C GLY A 397 43.46 16.91 -94.50
N VAL A 398 42.21 16.59 -94.82
CA VAL A 398 41.35 17.34 -95.74
C VAL A 398 40.69 18.49 -94.95
N THR A 399 40.63 19.68 -95.53
CA THR A 399 39.79 20.76 -94.98
C THR A 399 38.38 20.53 -95.51
N GLU A 400 37.49 20.03 -94.67
CA GLU A 400 36.09 19.93 -95.03
C GLU A 400 35.42 21.28 -94.74
N SER A 401 34.84 21.87 -95.78
CA SER A 401 33.99 23.06 -95.72
C SER A 401 32.65 22.68 -96.33
N ALA A 402 31.64 22.47 -95.49
CA ALA A 402 30.27 22.19 -95.93
C ALA A 402 29.36 23.41 -95.70
N LEU A 403 28.37 23.60 -96.57
CA LEU A 403 27.33 24.64 -96.44
C LEU A 403 26.28 24.31 -95.35
N GLY A 404 26.52 23.29 -94.52
CA GLY A 404 25.58 22.81 -93.50
C GLY A 404 26.27 22.19 -92.29
N PRO A 405 25.50 21.75 -91.28
CA PRO A 405 26.06 21.23 -90.04
C PRO A 405 26.85 19.94 -90.27
N ILE A 406 27.99 19.78 -89.58
CA ILE A 406 28.84 18.59 -89.68
C ILE A 406 28.93 17.88 -88.33
N VAL A 407 28.73 16.56 -88.31
CA VAL A 407 28.74 15.74 -87.09
C VAL A 407 30.08 15.02 -86.94
N TYR A 408 30.74 15.19 -85.80
CA TYR A 408 31.93 14.42 -85.44
C TYR A 408 31.83 13.87 -84.02
N SER A 409 32.53 12.77 -83.78
CA SER A 409 32.70 12.23 -82.44
C SER A 409 33.78 13.03 -81.71
N VAL A 410 33.41 13.66 -80.58
CA VAL A 410 34.31 14.48 -79.77
C VAL A 410 34.36 13.94 -78.34
N ALA A 411 35.55 13.88 -77.75
CA ALA A 411 35.73 13.54 -76.33
C ALA A 411 35.46 14.74 -75.41
N ALA A 412 35.71 15.97 -75.90
CA ALA A 412 35.45 17.21 -75.18
C ALA A 412 35.13 18.34 -76.18
N ASN A 413 34.31 19.29 -75.76
CA ASN A 413 34.04 20.52 -76.48
C ASN A 413 34.53 21.71 -75.65
N PHE A 414 35.29 22.62 -76.26
CA PHE A 414 35.87 23.78 -75.60
C PHE A 414 35.28 25.06 -76.20
N GLY A 415 34.65 25.90 -75.36
CA GLY A 415 34.02 27.16 -75.79
C GLY A 415 34.99 28.31 -76.08
N GLY A 416 36.31 28.05 -76.09
CA GLY A 416 37.36 29.06 -76.29
C GLY A 416 38.64 28.45 -76.86
N TYR A 417 39.67 29.27 -77.03
CA TYR A 417 40.97 28.80 -77.53
C TYR A 417 41.61 27.79 -76.58
N ILE A 418 42.19 26.73 -77.14
CA ILE A 418 42.99 25.76 -76.41
C ILE A 418 44.44 26.21 -76.47
N ALA A 419 45.05 26.48 -75.31
CA ALA A 419 46.48 26.71 -75.19
C ALA A 419 47.18 25.39 -74.86
N CYS A 420 48.20 25.02 -75.63
CA CYS A 420 49.04 23.87 -75.34
C CYS A 420 50.46 24.12 -75.85
N THR A 421 51.45 23.44 -75.26
CA THR A 421 52.85 23.57 -75.69
C THR A 421 53.08 22.95 -77.08
N ALA A 422 52.44 21.81 -77.35
CA ALA A 422 52.46 21.14 -78.64
C ALA A 422 51.22 20.26 -78.77
N MET A 423 50.75 20.07 -80.01
CA MET A 423 49.73 19.08 -80.35
C MET A 423 50.39 17.95 -81.11
N ALA A 424 50.19 16.71 -80.65
CA ALA A 424 50.52 15.52 -81.41
C ALA A 424 49.28 15.08 -82.20
N MET A 425 49.46 14.83 -83.50
CA MET A 425 48.43 14.29 -84.39
C MET A 425 49.04 13.13 -85.16
N THR A 426 48.38 11.98 -85.11
CA THR A 426 48.77 10.80 -85.89
C THR A 426 48.00 10.81 -87.20
N SER A 427 48.70 10.80 -88.33
CA SER A 427 48.10 10.53 -89.63
C SER A 427 48.64 9.20 -90.16
N ASP A 428 47.75 8.35 -90.67
CA ASP A 428 48.17 7.17 -91.44
C ASP A 428 48.52 7.62 -92.86
N ARG A 429 49.64 8.34 -92.99
CA ARG A 429 50.27 8.54 -94.30
C ARG A 429 51.45 7.59 -94.39
N ARG A 430 51.17 6.30 -94.56
CA ARG A 430 52.14 5.42 -95.22
C ARG A 430 52.33 5.97 -96.64
N LEU A 431 53.55 6.45 -96.89
CA LEU A 431 54.01 7.11 -98.11
C LEU A 431 53.73 6.29 -99.37
#